data_AF-A0A1H8L547-F1
#
_entry.id   AF-A0A1H8L547-F1
#
_cell.length_a   1.000
_cell.length_b   1.000
_cell.length_c   1.000
_cell.angle_alpha   90.00
_cell.angle_beta   90.00
_cell.angle_gamma   90.00
#
_symmetry.space_group_name_H-M   'P 1'
#
loop_
_entity.id
_entity.type
_entity.pdbx_description
1 polymer ?
#
loop_
_entity_poly.entity_id
_entity_poly.type
_entity_poly.pdbx_seq_one_letter_code
_entity_poly.pdbx_strand_id
1 'polypeptide(L)'
;MVVGAGASQEVDLPTGYELKKQIAETLKTQPEGIHQQYICKNQLIEEALRQIFRKQADHQQRNINSYHSACQKISDAMPLAASIDNFIDAHREDTEITTCGKLAIAHCILHAESKSKMRVNNQNANNTINFQGLDKTWYSSFFRLIVEGCQLKDIPERLSKIAIITFNYDRCIEHYLHHSFQNYYHIQPAHATELLADLKIYHPYGYLGPLPLEISSAINFGGSATFGGSATNHQLISIAQGLKTFTEGTNEEHSDIIEIRSTIRSAKRVVFLGFAFAEQNLELLYGSNKPATALSSPVYATAHGLSDSDTQVIKKDLHDISGHQPPNIHIRNDLTCAGLLREYGRSLKIR
;
A
#
# COMPACT_ATOMS: atom_id res chain seq x y z
N MET A 1 1.30 11.59 7.50
CA MET A 1 1.42 11.56 6.03
C MET A 1 0.48 10.48 5.53
N VAL A 2 -0.29 10.76 4.47
CA VAL A 2 -1.20 9.82 3.82
C VAL A 2 -0.62 9.52 2.44
N VAL A 3 -0.44 8.25 2.12
CA VAL A 3 0.23 7.80 0.89
C VAL A 3 -0.72 6.92 0.10
N GLY A 4 -0.90 7.23 -1.19
CA GLY A 4 -1.67 6.43 -2.14
C GLY A 4 -0.82 5.92 -3.30
N ALA A 5 -1.44 5.16 -4.20
CA ALA A 5 -0.73 4.39 -5.22
C ALA A 5 0.06 5.26 -6.20
N GLY A 6 -0.36 6.52 -6.41
CA GLY A 6 0.37 7.47 -7.24
C GLY A 6 1.77 7.81 -6.70
N ALA A 7 2.01 7.64 -5.40
CA ALA A 7 3.32 7.89 -4.80
C ALA A 7 4.30 6.75 -5.08
N SER A 8 3.82 5.50 -5.15
CA SER A 8 4.65 4.33 -5.48
C SER A 8 4.99 4.29 -6.98
N GLN A 9 4.32 5.07 -7.84
CA GLN A 9 4.68 5.17 -9.26
C GLN A 9 6.10 5.72 -9.49
N GLU A 10 6.62 6.57 -8.59
CA GLU A 10 7.99 7.10 -8.72
C GLU A 10 9.07 6.00 -8.63
N VAL A 11 8.71 4.83 -8.10
CA VAL A 11 9.56 3.64 -7.97
C VAL A 11 9.10 2.46 -8.83
N ASP A 12 8.29 2.75 -9.86
CA ASP A 12 7.81 1.82 -10.88
C ASP A 12 6.80 0.77 -10.39
N LEU A 13 6.11 1.05 -9.28
CA LEU A 13 4.93 0.28 -8.87
C LEU A 13 3.65 0.79 -9.56
N PRO A 14 2.64 -0.08 -9.74
CA PRO A 14 1.42 0.29 -10.43
C PRO A 14 0.59 1.30 -9.63
N THR A 15 0.03 2.27 -10.34
CA THR A 15 -1.13 3.03 -9.89
C THR A 15 -2.35 2.12 -9.73
N GLY A 16 -3.42 2.60 -9.08
CA GLY A 16 -4.68 1.82 -8.96
C GLY A 16 -5.26 1.42 -10.33
N TYR A 17 -5.15 2.28 -11.34
CA TYR A 17 -5.58 1.97 -12.71
C TYR A 17 -4.74 0.85 -13.35
N GLU A 18 -3.41 0.94 -13.24
CA GLU A 18 -2.49 -0.07 -13.77
C GLU A 18 -2.64 -1.41 -13.05
N LEU A 19 -2.87 -1.39 -11.73
CA LEU A 19 -3.10 -2.58 -10.93
C LEU A 19 -4.34 -3.34 -11.41
N LYS A 20 -5.46 -2.65 -11.65
CA LYS A 20 -6.67 -3.29 -12.22
C LYS A 20 -6.37 -3.99 -13.55
N LYS A 21 -5.59 -3.35 -14.44
CA LYS A 21 -5.20 -3.93 -15.72
C LYS A 21 -4.33 -5.18 -15.52
N GLN A 22 -3.38 -5.14 -14.60
CA GLN A 22 -2.54 -6.29 -14.26
C GLN A 22 -3.35 -7.44 -13.66
N ILE A 23 -4.29 -7.15 -12.76
CA ILE A 23 -5.21 -8.14 -12.17
C ILE A 23 -6.08 -8.77 -13.26
N ALA A 24 -6.66 -7.96 -14.15
CA ALA A 24 -7.48 -8.45 -15.25
C ALA A 24 -6.73 -9.47 -16.10
N GLU A 25 -5.51 -9.13 -16.54
CA GLU A 25 -4.67 -10.02 -17.33
C GLU A 25 -4.24 -11.28 -16.55
N THR A 26 -3.97 -11.13 -15.26
CA THR A 26 -3.51 -12.21 -14.38
C THR A 26 -4.60 -13.26 -14.13
N LEU A 27 -5.86 -12.83 -14.00
CA LEU A 27 -7.00 -13.69 -13.70
C LEU A 27 -7.74 -14.22 -14.93
N LYS A 28 -7.27 -13.91 -16.15
CA LYS A 28 -7.83 -14.50 -17.37
C LYS A 28 -7.87 -16.01 -17.26
N THR A 29 -8.96 -16.61 -17.71
CA THR A 29 -9.10 -18.06 -17.75
C THR A 29 -8.77 -18.61 -19.15
N GLN A 30 -8.35 -19.87 -19.20
CA GLN A 30 -8.06 -20.57 -20.46
C GLN A 30 -8.50 -22.04 -20.36
N PRO A 31 -8.89 -22.67 -21.48
CA PRO A 31 -9.24 -24.09 -21.48
C PRO A 31 -8.01 -24.97 -21.21
N GLU A 32 -8.18 -25.99 -20.37
CA GLU A 32 -7.21 -27.02 -20.06
C GLU A 32 -7.78 -28.42 -20.35
N GLY A 33 -6.97 -29.26 -20.99
CA GLY A 33 -7.28 -30.65 -21.28
C GLY A 33 -8.35 -30.87 -22.37
N ILE A 34 -8.67 -32.15 -22.58
CA ILE A 34 -9.60 -32.60 -23.64
C ILE A 34 -11.05 -32.21 -23.31
N HIS A 35 -11.36 -32.03 -22.01
CA HIS A 35 -12.69 -31.69 -21.52
C HIS A 35 -12.98 -30.17 -21.44
N GLN A 36 -12.08 -29.31 -21.94
CA GLN A 36 -12.24 -27.85 -22.01
C GLN A 36 -12.63 -27.20 -20.66
N GLN A 37 -12.03 -27.65 -19.55
CA GLN A 37 -12.23 -26.98 -18.27
C GLN A 37 -11.44 -25.67 -18.25
N TYR A 38 -12.07 -24.58 -17.84
CA TYR A 38 -11.40 -23.28 -17.76
C TYR A 38 -10.64 -23.17 -16.45
N ILE A 39 -9.35 -22.90 -16.52
CA ILE A 39 -8.47 -22.67 -15.35
C ILE A 39 -7.92 -21.26 -15.37
N CYS A 40 -7.41 -20.78 -14.23
CA CYS A 40 -6.68 -19.51 -14.19
C CYS A 40 -5.39 -19.64 -15.02
N LYS A 41 -5.14 -18.68 -15.92
CA LYS A 41 -3.95 -18.66 -16.77
C LYS A 41 -2.66 -18.56 -15.95
N ASN A 42 -2.71 -17.89 -14.80
CA ASN A 42 -1.57 -17.77 -13.91
C ASN A 42 -1.38 -19.04 -13.08
N GLN A 43 -0.32 -19.81 -13.37
CA GLN A 43 -0.06 -21.11 -12.73
C GLN A 43 0.07 -21.02 -11.21
N LEU A 44 0.72 -19.98 -10.69
CA LEU A 44 0.92 -19.82 -9.24
C LEU A 44 -0.42 -19.59 -8.52
N ILE A 45 -1.30 -18.78 -9.11
CA ILE A 45 -2.66 -18.57 -8.58
C ILE A 45 -3.48 -19.84 -8.71
N GLU A 46 -3.41 -20.54 -9.85
CA GLU A 46 -4.13 -21.80 -10.06
C GLU A 46 -3.73 -22.86 -9.02
N GLU A 47 -2.44 -23.02 -8.75
CA GLU A 47 -1.94 -23.92 -7.71
C GLU A 47 -2.41 -23.49 -6.31
N ALA A 48 -2.42 -22.19 -6.02
CA ALA A 48 -2.94 -21.65 -4.77
C ALA A 48 -4.45 -21.93 -4.60
N LEU A 49 -5.24 -21.73 -5.65
CA LEU A 49 -6.68 -22.02 -5.66
C LEU A 49 -6.94 -23.51 -5.46
N ARG A 50 -6.21 -24.40 -6.14
CA ARG A 50 -6.30 -25.85 -5.93
C ARG A 50 -5.95 -26.25 -4.50
N GLN A 51 -4.99 -25.58 -3.89
CA GLN A 51 -4.61 -25.84 -2.52
C GLN A 51 -5.66 -25.35 -1.51
N ILE A 52 -6.23 -24.16 -1.71
CA ILE A 52 -7.37 -23.67 -0.93
C ILE A 52 -8.55 -24.65 -1.09
N PHE A 53 -8.80 -25.08 -2.33
CA PHE A 53 -9.79 -26.10 -2.68
C PHE A 53 -9.42 -27.53 -2.22
N ARG A 54 -8.32 -27.76 -1.51
CA ARG A 54 -8.05 -29.07 -0.87
C ARG A 54 -8.19 -29.04 0.66
N LYS A 55 -8.28 -27.85 1.26
CA LYS A 55 -8.26 -27.64 2.72
C LYS A 55 -9.61 -27.36 3.39
N GLN A 56 -10.62 -26.87 2.68
CA GLN A 56 -12.01 -26.77 3.13
C GLN A 56 -12.64 -28.15 3.42
N ALA A 57 -13.48 -28.23 4.44
CA ALA A 57 -14.07 -29.49 4.88
C ALA A 57 -15.04 -30.12 3.85
N ASP A 58 -15.68 -29.30 3.01
CA ASP A 58 -16.76 -29.72 2.10
C ASP A 58 -16.32 -29.91 0.64
N HIS A 59 -15.04 -30.20 0.37
CA HIS A 59 -14.54 -30.35 -1.01
C HIS A 59 -15.20 -31.45 -1.83
N GLN A 60 -15.88 -32.39 -1.19
CA GLN A 60 -16.67 -33.39 -1.91
C GLN A 60 -18.00 -32.84 -2.43
N GLN A 61 -18.46 -31.68 -1.94
CA GLN A 61 -19.73 -31.04 -2.35
C GLN A 61 -19.52 -29.75 -3.17
N ARG A 62 -18.37 -29.08 -3.03
CA ARG A 62 -18.03 -27.86 -3.78
C ARG A 62 -17.27 -28.19 -5.07
N ASN A 63 -17.37 -27.30 -6.06
CA ASN A 63 -16.67 -27.43 -7.33
C ASN A 63 -15.65 -26.30 -7.47
N ILE A 64 -14.39 -26.64 -7.78
CA ILE A 64 -13.31 -25.66 -8.03
C ILE A 64 -13.66 -24.65 -9.14
N ASN A 65 -14.58 -25.02 -10.04
CA ASN A 65 -15.12 -24.14 -11.08
C ASN A 65 -15.73 -22.85 -10.52
N SER A 66 -16.14 -22.79 -9.24
CA SER A 66 -16.61 -21.53 -8.62
C SER A 66 -15.48 -20.50 -8.53
N TYR A 67 -14.26 -20.91 -8.17
CA TYR A 67 -13.09 -20.04 -8.16
C TYR A 67 -12.67 -19.61 -9.56
N HIS A 68 -12.73 -20.51 -10.54
CA HIS A 68 -12.44 -20.16 -11.94
C HIS A 68 -13.47 -19.18 -12.50
N SER A 69 -14.76 -19.38 -12.18
CA SER A 69 -15.82 -18.42 -12.48
C SER A 69 -15.58 -17.07 -11.82
N ALA A 70 -15.16 -17.04 -10.55
CA ALA A 70 -14.81 -15.81 -9.86
C ALA A 70 -13.61 -15.09 -10.51
N CYS A 71 -12.57 -15.82 -10.93
CA CYS A 71 -11.44 -15.25 -11.69
C CYS A 71 -11.93 -14.55 -12.97
N GLN A 72 -12.80 -15.22 -13.74
CA GLN A 72 -13.37 -14.67 -14.96
C GLN A 72 -14.21 -13.41 -14.69
N LYS A 73 -15.10 -13.45 -13.69
CA LYS A 73 -15.91 -12.28 -13.29
C LYS A 73 -15.04 -11.07 -12.92
N ILE A 74 -13.98 -11.28 -12.14
CA ILE A 74 -13.05 -10.21 -11.77
C ILE A 74 -12.37 -9.67 -13.04
N SER A 75 -11.79 -10.56 -13.86
CA SER A 75 -11.10 -10.20 -15.10
C SER A 75 -11.96 -9.32 -16.01
N ASP A 76 -13.22 -9.70 -16.21
CA ASP A 76 -14.16 -9.00 -17.10
C ASP A 76 -14.63 -7.66 -16.52
N ALA A 77 -14.71 -7.54 -15.19
CA ALA A 77 -15.20 -6.34 -14.52
C ALA A 77 -14.12 -5.27 -14.28
N MET A 78 -12.82 -5.63 -14.23
CA MET A 78 -11.72 -4.68 -13.95
C MET A 78 -11.66 -3.43 -14.86
N PRO A 79 -11.99 -3.51 -16.17
CA PRO A 79 -12.08 -2.32 -17.02
C PRO A 79 -13.16 -1.33 -16.57
N LEU A 80 -14.24 -1.82 -15.95
CA LEU A 80 -15.40 -1.03 -15.52
C LEU A 80 -15.29 -0.55 -14.07
N ALA A 81 -14.62 -1.31 -13.21
CA ALA A 81 -14.51 -1.01 -11.78
C ALA A 81 -13.70 0.27 -11.52
N ALA A 82 -14.03 1.05 -10.48
CA ALA A 82 -13.21 2.20 -10.07
C ALA A 82 -11.83 1.76 -9.52
N SER A 83 -11.83 0.77 -8.62
CA SER A 83 -10.66 0.11 -8.05
C SER A 83 -10.95 -1.37 -7.81
N ILE A 84 -9.91 -2.17 -7.53
CA ILE A 84 -10.11 -3.57 -7.11
C ILE A 84 -10.81 -3.64 -5.75
N ASP A 85 -10.47 -2.76 -4.80
CA ASP A 85 -11.12 -2.71 -3.48
C ASP A 85 -12.63 -2.48 -3.59
N ASN A 86 -13.04 -1.50 -4.40
CA ASN A 86 -14.45 -1.18 -4.61
C ASN A 86 -15.20 -2.35 -5.28
N PHE A 87 -14.54 -3.09 -6.16
CA PHE A 87 -15.14 -4.28 -6.78
C PHE A 87 -15.32 -5.42 -5.77
N ILE A 88 -14.30 -5.71 -4.96
CA ILE A 88 -14.36 -6.74 -3.91
C ILE A 88 -15.42 -6.37 -2.88
N ASP A 89 -15.50 -5.11 -2.45
CA ASP A 89 -16.49 -4.64 -1.48
C ASP A 89 -17.92 -4.80 -1.99
N ALA A 90 -18.18 -4.42 -3.26
CA ALA A 90 -19.47 -4.61 -3.91
C ALA A 90 -19.90 -6.10 -4.00
N HIS A 91 -18.97 -7.04 -3.88
CA HIS A 91 -19.20 -8.48 -3.92
C HIS A 91 -18.77 -9.18 -2.62
N ARG A 92 -18.76 -8.48 -1.49
CA ARG A 92 -18.23 -8.99 -0.21
C ARG A 92 -18.86 -10.30 0.30
N GLU A 93 -20.07 -10.61 -0.14
CA GLU A 93 -20.78 -11.86 0.20
C GLU A 93 -20.30 -13.06 -0.64
N ASP A 94 -19.61 -12.81 -1.76
CA ASP A 94 -19.00 -13.84 -2.62
C ASP A 94 -17.57 -14.13 -2.13
N THR A 95 -17.44 -15.21 -1.37
CA THR A 95 -16.16 -15.62 -0.76
C THR A 95 -15.10 -15.97 -1.79
N GLU A 96 -15.50 -16.48 -2.95
CA GLU A 96 -14.64 -16.86 -4.05
C GLU A 96 -14.09 -15.61 -4.77
N ILE A 97 -14.93 -14.60 -5.02
CA ILE A 97 -14.47 -13.30 -5.56
C ILE A 97 -13.47 -12.65 -4.60
N THR A 98 -13.79 -12.62 -3.31
CA THR A 98 -12.89 -12.05 -2.29
C THR A 98 -11.54 -12.78 -2.27
N THR A 99 -11.57 -14.11 -2.29
CA THR A 99 -10.34 -14.94 -2.28
C THR A 99 -9.51 -14.72 -3.54
N CYS A 100 -10.11 -14.82 -4.72
CA CYS A 100 -9.43 -14.62 -6.00
C CYS A 100 -8.87 -13.19 -6.14
N GLY A 101 -9.63 -12.19 -5.69
CA GLY A 101 -9.20 -10.79 -5.68
C GLY A 101 -7.98 -10.56 -4.82
N LYS A 102 -7.99 -11.05 -3.56
CA LYS A 102 -6.83 -10.94 -2.64
C LYS A 102 -5.60 -11.67 -3.18
N LEU A 103 -5.76 -12.86 -3.75
CA LEU A 103 -4.65 -13.59 -4.41
C LEU A 103 -4.05 -12.79 -5.58
N ALA A 104 -4.90 -12.17 -6.40
CA ALA A 104 -4.45 -11.37 -7.53
C ALA A 104 -3.72 -10.10 -7.10
N ILE A 105 -4.21 -9.38 -6.08
CA ILE A 105 -3.52 -8.22 -5.49
C ILE A 105 -2.14 -8.66 -4.98
N ALA A 106 -2.10 -9.69 -4.14
CA ALA A 106 -0.86 -10.20 -3.56
C ALA A 106 0.16 -10.55 -4.66
N HIS A 107 -0.29 -11.29 -5.68
CA HIS A 107 0.57 -11.69 -6.81
C HIS A 107 1.09 -10.49 -7.60
N CYS A 108 0.21 -9.55 -7.99
CA CYS A 108 0.59 -8.40 -8.81
C CYS A 108 1.56 -7.47 -8.08
N ILE A 109 1.35 -7.21 -6.79
CA ILE A 109 2.21 -6.31 -6.01
C ILE A 109 3.56 -6.97 -5.72
N LEU A 110 3.61 -8.27 -5.37
CA LEU A 110 4.89 -9.00 -5.23
C LEU A 110 5.70 -8.96 -6.53
N HIS A 111 5.03 -9.16 -7.67
CA HIS A 111 5.66 -9.04 -8.98
C HIS A 111 6.15 -7.62 -9.28
N ALA A 112 5.39 -6.60 -8.91
CA ALA A 112 5.78 -5.20 -9.06
C ALA A 112 7.01 -4.86 -8.19
N GLU A 113 7.05 -5.29 -6.92
CA GLU A 113 8.22 -5.12 -6.06
C GLU A 113 9.48 -5.72 -6.70
N SER A 114 9.36 -6.90 -7.33
CA SER A 114 10.49 -7.59 -8.00
C SER A 114 11.04 -6.86 -9.22
N LYS A 115 10.27 -5.92 -9.77
CA LYS A 115 10.62 -5.11 -10.96
C LYS A 115 10.87 -3.64 -10.63
N SER A 116 10.61 -3.23 -9.39
CA SER A 116 10.71 -1.85 -8.94
C SER A 116 12.16 -1.35 -8.86
N LYS A 117 12.33 -0.03 -8.80
CA LYS A 117 13.62 0.61 -8.48
C LYS A 117 14.14 0.24 -7.09
N MET A 118 13.26 -0.26 -6.22
CA MET A 118 13.55 -0.66 -4.85
C MET A 118 14.14 -2.07 -4.74
N ARG A 119 14.20 -2.83 -5.84
CA ARG A 119 14.77 -4.18 -5.80
C ARG A 119 16.25 -4.15 -5.39
N VAL A 120 16.60 -5.00 -4.43
CA VAL A 120 17.99 -5.28 -4.05
C VAL A 120 18.69 -6.07 -5.15
N ASN A 121 19.86 -5.61 -5.56
CA ASN A 121 20.69 -6.34 -6.51
C ASN A 121 21.59 -7.33 -5.74
N ASN A 122 21.23 -8.62 -5.72
CA ASN A 122 22.03 -9.68 -5.08
C ASN A 122 23.45 -9.87 -5.65
N GLN A 123 23.80 -9.17 -6.73
CA GLN A 123 25.15 -9.13 -7.30
C GLN A 123 26.01 -7.98 -6.74
N ASN A 124 25.44 -7.05 -5.96
CA ASN A 124 26.23 -6.02 -5.32
C ASN A 124 26.80 -6.55 -3.99
N ALA A 125 28.03 -6.15 -3.66
CA ALA A 125 28.76 -6.67 -2.50
C ALA A 125 28.06 -6.40 -1.15
N ASN A 126 27.12 -5.45 -1.12
CA ASN A 126 26.49 -4.96 0.11
C ASN A 126 25.01 -5.39 0.25
N ASN A 127 24.41 -6.08 -0.73
CA ASN A 127 22.98 -6.37 -0.82
C ASN A 127 22.09 -5.14 -0.53
N THR A 128 22.39 -4.00 -1.16
CA THR A 128 21.67 -2.73 -0.95
C THR A 128 20.84 -2.30 -2.16
N ILE A 129 19.84 -1.45 -1.92
CA ILE A 129 19.10 -0.75 -2.96
C ILE A 129 19.97 0.29 -3.68
N ASN A 130 19.61 0.64 -4.92
CA ASN A 130 20.31 1.67 -5.70
C ASN A 130 19.81 3.07 -5.32
N PHE A 131 20.39 3.69 -4.29
CA PHE A 131 20.02 5.04 -3.84
C PHE A 131 20.17 6.12 -4.91
N GLN A 132 21.12 5.98 -5.84
CA GLN A 132 21.30 6.95 -6.91
C GLN A 132 20.09 6.96 -7.86
N GLY A 133 19.50 5.80 -8.14
CA GLY A 133 18.27 5.70 -8.94
C GLY A 133 17.01 6.22 -8.23
N LEU A 134 17.09 6.49 -6.93
CA LEU A 134 15.99 6.92 -6.07
C LEU A 134 16.10 8.39 -5.64
N ASP A 135 17.17 9.09 -6.05
CA ASP A 135 17.51 10.45 -5.61
C ASP A 135 16.39 11.48 -5.87
N LYS A 136 15.68 11.31 -6.99
CA LYS A 136 14.58 12.15 -7.48
C LYS A 136 13.21 11.74 -6.96
N THR A 137 13.12 10.70 -6.14
CA THR A 137 11.85 10.22 -5.59
C THR A 137 11.51 10.94 -4.28
N TRP A 138 10.23 10.88 -3.89
CA TRP A 138 9.73 11.40 -2.64
C TRP A 138 10.36 10.66 -1.45
N TYR A 139 10.72 9.39 -1.60
CA TYR A 139 11.42 8.60 -0.58
C TYR A 139 12.74 9.26 -0.15
N SER A 140 13.56 9.70 -1.11
CA SER A 140 14.81 10.43 -0.84
C SER A 140 14.56 11.78 -0.16
N SER A 141 13.51 12.49 -0.59
CA SER A 141 13.14 13.78 0.01
C SER A 141 12.64 13.60 1.45
N PHE A 142 11.82 12.57 1.68
CA PHE A 142 11.29 12.22 2.99
C PHE A 142 12.38 11.79 3.96
N PHE A 143 13.30 10.91 3.53
CA PHE A 143 14.42 10.50 4.38
C PHE A 143 15.31 11.69 4.77
N ARG A 144 15.58 12.61 3.85
CA ARG A 144 16.29 13.86 4.16
C ARG A 144 15.58 14.68 5.24
N LEU A 145 14.25 14.80 5.20
CA LEU A 145 13.48 15.49 6.24
C LEU A 145 13.61 14.83 7.62
N ILE A 146 13.78 13.51 7.67
CA ILE A 146 13.98 12.75 8.91
C ILE A 146 15.38 13.02 9.48
N VAL A 147 16.43 12.90 8.66
CA VAL A 147 17.83 12.93 9.15
C VAL A 147 18.46 14.33 9.22
N GLU A 148 17.83 15.35 8.62
CA GLU A 148 18.37 16.73 8.61
C GLU A 148 18.59 17.24 10.04
N GLY A 149 19.87 17.50 10.39
CA GLY A 149 20.25 18.01 11.71
C GLY A 149 20.05 17.03 12.87
N CYS A 150 19.94 15.73 12.57
CA CYS A 150 19.64 14.67 13.55
C CYS A 150 20.80 13.68 13.68
N GLN A 151 21.25 13.39 14.90
CA GLN A 151 22.18 12.27 15.14
C GLN A 151 21.41 10.96 15.27
N LEU A 152 22.10 9.83 15.12
CA LEU A 152 21.50 8.49 15.24
C LEU A 152 20.66 8.32 16.52
N LYS A 153 21.17 8.79 17.66
CA LYS A 153 20.49 8.71 18.97
C LYS A 153 19.17 9.51 19.04
N ASP A 154 19.00 10.50 18.16
CA ASP A 154 17.84 11.40 18.14
C ASP A 154 16.75 10.88 17.18
N ILE A 155 17.07 9.86 16.36
CA ILE A 155 16.15 9.29 15.35
C ILE A 155 14.90 8.65 15.97
N PRO A 156 14.97 7.87 17.07
CA PRO A 156 13.78 7.37 17.76
C PRO A 156 12.75 8.47 18.06
N GLU A 157 13.19 9.55 18.70
CA GLU A 157 12.33 10.70 19.02
C GLU A 157 11.79 11.35 17.74
N ARG A 158 12.61 11.48 16.70
CA ARG A 158 12.20 12.04 15.41
C ARG A 158 11.08 11.20 14.76
N LEU A 159 11.23 9.89 14.73
CA LEU A 159 10.28 8.96 14.10
C LEU A 159 8.95 8.91 14.87
N SER A 160 9.00 9.00 16.20
CA SER A 160 7.78 9.03 17.04
C SER A 160 6.86 10.22 16.76
N LYS A 161 7.38 11.29 16.14
CA LYS A 161 6.62 12.49 15.71
C LYS A 161 5.96 12.32 14.35
N ILE A 162 6.18 11.19 13.68
CA ILE A 162 5.70 10.90 12.33
C ILE A 162 4.73 9.74 12.41
N ALA A 163 3.62 9.86 11.70
CA ALA A 163 2.75 8.74 11.37
C ALA A 163 2.52 8.70 9.87
N ILE A 164 2.53 7.49 9.31
CA ILE A 164 2.27 7.22 7.90
C ILE A 164 0.99 6.38 7.83
N ILE A 165 0.05 6.79 7.00
CA ILE A 165 -1.15 6.01 6.67
C ILE A 165 -1.05 5.72 5.17
N THR A 166 -0.75 4.48 4.82
CA THR A 166 -0.56 4.08 3.43
C THR A 166 -1.72 3.22 2.97
N PHE A 167 -2.30 3.58 1.84
CA PHE A 167 -3.34 2.80 1.15
C PHE A 167 -2.74 1.85 0.12
N ASN A 168 -1.41 1.75 0.08
CA ASN A 168 -0.68 0.86 -0.82
C ASN A 168 -0.42 -0.47 -0.11
N TYR A 169 -0.56 -1.57 -0.84
CA TYR A 169 -0.26 -2.90 -0.30
C TYR A 169 1.25 -3.22 -0.26
N ASP A 170 2.05 -2.44 -0.98
CA ASP A 170 3.49 -2.64 -1.12
C ASP A 170 4.26 -2.30 0.16
N ARG A 171 5.48 -2.81 0.25
CA ARG A 171 6.34 -2.66 1.43
C ARG A 171 7.48 -1.67 1.20
N CYS A 172 7.34 -0.77 0.22
CA CYS A 172 8.45 0.06 -0.24
C CYS A 172 8.89 1.09 0.80
N ILE A 173 7.98 1.60 1.63
CA ILE A 173 8.30 2.61 2.65
C ILE A 173 9.23 2.00 3.70
N GLU A 174 8.82 0.86 4.27
CA GLU A 174 9.57 0.11 5.27
C GLU A 174 10.91 -0.35 4.68
N HIS A 175 10.89 -0.94 3.49
CA HIS A 175 12.08 -1.42 2.80
C HIS A 175 13.09 -0.29 2.55
N TYR A 176 12.62 0.85 2.01
CA TYR A 176 13.48 1.98 1.70
C TYR A 176 14.09 2.59 2.96
N LEU A 177 13.30 2.82 4.01
CA LEU A 177 13.82 3.42 5.24
C LEU A 177 14.83 2.49 5.93
N HIS A 178 14.57 1.18 5.96
CA HIS A 178 15.46 0.20 6.55
C HIS A 178 16.85 0.22 5.89
N HIS A 179 16.89 0.18 4.55
CA HIS A 179 18.15 0.30 3.82
C HIS A 179 18.78 1.70 3.95
N SER A 180 17.97 2.76 3.98
CA SER A 180 18.47 4.14 4.09
C SER A 180 19.18 4.38 5.42
N PHE A 181 18.65 3.89 6.54
CA PHE A 181 19.30 4.01 7.84
C PHE A 181 20.62 3.24 7.92
N GLN A 182 20.65 2.00 7.41
CA GLN A 182 21.89 1.22 7.30
C GLN A 182 22.94 1.97 6.49
N ASN A 183 22.56 2.51 5.33
CA ASN A 183 23.49 3.20 4.45
C ASN A 183 23.98 4.55 5.02
N TYR A 184 23.08 5.33 5.62
CA TYR A 184 23.40 6.70 6.08
C TYR A 184 24.16 6.73 7.41
N TYR A 185 23.83 5.84 8.35
CA TYR A 185 24.48 5.77 9.67
C TYR A 185 25.47 4.61 9.82
N HIS A 186 25.65 3.78 8.79
CA HIS A 186 26.52 2.59 8.80
C HIS A 186 26.20 1.62 9.95
N ILE A 187 24.91 1.42 10.20
CA ILE A 187 24.41 0.52 11.26
C ILE A 187 24.02 -0.85 10.71
N GLN A 188 23.96 -1.84 11.61
CA GLN A 188 23.55 -3.20 11.27
C GLN A 188 22.04 -3.30 10.99
N PRO A 189 21.59 -4.29 10.20
CA PRO A 189 20.18 -4.50 9.88
C PRO A 189 19.25 -4.54 11.10
N ALA A 190 19.64 -5.23 12.17
CA ALA A 190 18.85 -5.35 13.40
C ALA A 190 18.59 -3.98 14.04
N HIS A 191 19.63 -3.14 14.14
CA HIS A 191 19.51 -1.79 14.70
C HIS A 191 18.63 -0.88 13.80
N ALA A 192 18.69 -1.04 12.48
CA ALA A 192 17.78 -0.32 11.59
C ALA A 192 16.31 -0.75 11.78
N THR A 193 16.06 -2.03 12.04
CA THR A 193 14.72 -2.54 12.39
C THR A 193 14.23 -1.95 13.71
N GLU A 194 15.10 -1.88 14.73
CA GLU A 194 14.78 -1.27 16.02
C GLU A 194 14.39 0.21 15.89
N LEU A 195 15.13 1.00 15.09
CA LEU A 195 14.78 2.40 14.85
C LEU A 195 13.39 2.55 14.21
N LEU A 196 13.04 1.66 13.28
CA LEU A 196 11.75 1.72 12.60
C LEU A 196 10.56 1.34 13.50
N ALA A 197 10.80 0.69 14.64
CA ALA A 197 9.73 0.37 15.59
C ALA A 197 9.06 1.62 16.17
N ASP A 198 9.78 2.75 16.23
CA ASP A 198 9.24 4.04 16.70
C ASP A 198 8.40 4.77 15.64
N LEU A 199 8.43 4.34 14.38
CA LEU A 199 7.65 4.92 13.30
C LEU A 199 6.29 4.23 13.21
N LYS A 200 5.21 5.01 13.40
CA LYS A 200 3.85 4.50 13.22
C LYS A 200 3.49 4.42 11.74
N ILE A 201 3.25 3.21 11.22
CA ILE A 201 2.76 2.97 9.85
C ILE A 201 1.46 2.18 9.92
N TYR A 202 0.39 2.78 9.38
CA TYR A 202 -0.94 2.20 9.30
C TYR A 202 -1.24 1.76 7.88
N HIS A 203 -1.81 0.56 7.74
CA HIS A 203 -2.19 -0.07 6.47
C HIS A 203 -3.69 -0.39 6.50
N PRO A 204 -4.58 0.57 6.15
CA PRO A 204 -6.03 0.38 6.30
C PRO A 204 -6.58 -0.82 5.53
N TYR A 205 -6.04 -1.11 4.35
CA TYR A 205 -6.42 -2.25 3.51
C TYR A 205 -5.48 -3.45 3.67
N GLY A 206 -4.66 -3.45 4.72
CA GLY A 206 -3.60 -4.42 4.88
C GLY A 206 -2.49 -4.23 3.83
N TYR A 207 -1.52 -5.14 3.87
CA TYR A 207 -0.31 -5.10 3.07
C TYR A 207 0.24 -6.51 2.91
N LEU A 208 1.31 -6.68 2.13
CA LEU A 208 1.89 -8.01 1.84
C LEU A 208 2.51 -8.73 3.05
N GLY A 209 2.43 -8.16 4.25
CA GLY A 209 3.00 -8.71 5.49
C GLY A 209 4.43 -8.24 5.76
N PRO A 210 4.94 -8.48 6.98
CA PRO A 210 6.22 -7.95 7.42
C PRO A 210 7.36 -8.51 6.58
N LEU A 211 8.37 -7.69 6.29
CA LEU A 211 9.58 -8.14 5.63
C LEU A 211 10.44 -8.96 6.60
N PRO A 212 11.08 -10.05 6.16
CA PRO A 212 12.13 -10.70 6.93
C PRO A 212 13.38 -9.80 6.90
N LEU A 213 13.40 -8.78 7.76
CA LEU A 213 14.45 -7.75 7.83
C LEU A 213 15.74 -8.26 8.50
N GLU A 214 15.72 -9.46 9.08
CA GLU A 214 16.88 -10.17 9.61
C GLU A 214 17.15 -11.45 8.81
N ILE A 215 18.39 -11.61 8.34
CA ILE A 215 18.86 -12.83 7.63
C ILE A 215 19.01 -14.01 8.62
N SER A 216 19.19 -13.74 9.92
CA SER A 216 19.54 -14.74 10.94
C SER A 216 18.36 -15.46 11.58
N SER A 217 17.14 -14.98 11.43
CA SER A 217 15.96 -15.77 11.82
C SER A 217 15.59 -16.72 10.68
N ALA A 218 16.37 -17.80 10.55
CA ALA A 218 16.03 -19.00 9.79
C ALA A 218 14.76 -19.73 10.31
N ILE A 219 13.89 -19.00 11.00
CA ILE A 219 12.52 -19.36 11.29
C ILE A 219 11.70 -18.37 10.47
N ASN A 220 11.62 -18.63 9.16
CA ASN A 220 10.49 -18.16 8.37
C ASN A 220 9.24 -18.65 9.12
N PHE A 221 8.59 -17.80 9.90
CA PHE A 221 7.21 -18.04 10.29
C PHE A 221 6.46 -18.17 8.96
N GLY A 222 6.13 -19.42 8.60
CA GLY A 222 5.95 -19.95 7.24
C GLY A 222 4.92 -19.29 6.33
N GLY A 223 5.06 -17.99 6.06
CA GLY A 223 4.12 -17.20 5.27
C GLY A 223 4.67 -15.87 4.72
N SER A 224 5.81 -15.33 5.18
CA SER A 224 6.35 -14.08 4.63
C SER A 224 7.27 -14.32 3.40
N ALA A 225 7.16 -13.42 2.41
CA ALA A 225 8.04 -13.37 1.23
C ALA A 225 9.06 -12.23 1.37
N THR A 226 10.29 -12.45 0.89
CA THR A 226 11.30 -11.38 0.78
C THR A 226 10.84 -10.27 -0.17
N PHE A 227 11.37 -9.05 -0.01
CA PHE A 227 11.04 -7.95 -0.91
C PHE A 227 11.46 -8.28 -2.35
N GLY A 228 10.50 -8.25 -3.27
CA GLY A 228 10.74 -8.59 -4.67
C GLY A 228 11.18 -10.04 -4.94
N GLY A 229 11.06 -10.93 -3.96
CA GLY A 229 11.34 -12.36 -4.11
C GLY A 229 10.17 -13.12 -4.76
N SER A 230 10.46 -14.30 -5.31
CA SER A 230 9.41 -15.21 -5.78
C SER A 230 8.71 -15.87 -4.59
N ALA A 231 7.39 -15.69 -4.49
CA ALA A 231 6.58 -16.37 -3.49
C ALA A 231 6.19 -17.78 -3.94
N THR A 232 6.22 -18.73 -3.01
CA THR A 232 5.56 -20.04 -3.18
C THR A 232 4.04 -19.88 -3.14
N ASN A 233 3.30 -20.88 -3.62
CA ASN A 233 1.84 -20.92 -3.50
C ASN A 233 1.37 -20.81 -2.03
N HIS A 234 2.05 -21.47 -1.10
CA HIS A 234 1.78 -21.37 0.34
C HIS A 234 1.95 -19.95 0.88
N GLN A 235 3.05 -19.27 0.53
CA GLN A 235 3.28 -17.88 0.91
C GLN A 235 2.24 -16.96 0.29
N LEU A 236 1.90 -17.15 -0.99
CA LEU A 236 0.90 -16.34 -1.67
C LEU A 236 -0.47 -16.44 -0.98
N ILE A 237 -0.89 -17.65 -0.57
CA ILE A 237 -2.12 -17.84 0.20
C ILE A 237 -2.05 -17.11 1.54
N SER A 238 -0.95 -17.27 2.28
CA SER A 238 -0.77 -16.63 3.59
C SER A 238 -0.79 -15.11 3.49
N ILE A 239 -0.15 -14.55 2.46
CA ILE A 239 -0.10 -13.12 2.21
C ILE A 239 -1.50 -12.61 1.83
N ALA A 240 -2.18 -13.29 0.92
CA ALA A 240 -3.54 -12.93 0.51
C ALA A 240 -4.51 -12.94 1.69
N GLN A 241 -4.38 -13.88 2.63
CA GLN A 241 -5.19 -13.91 3.85
C GLN A 241 -4.94 -12.72 4.80
N GLY A 242 -3.74 -12.13 4.77
CA GLY A 242 -3.39 -10.95 5.56
C GLY A 242 -3.88 -9.62 4.97
N LEU A 243 -4.31 -9.61 3.70
CA LEU A 243 -4.92 -8.43 3.08
C LEU A 243 -6.32 -8.20 3.65
N LYS A 244 -6.64 -6.96 3.98
CA LYS A 244 -7.95 -6.56 4.51
C LYS A 244 -8.83 -6.06 3.37
N THR A 245 -10.05 -6.56 3.25
CA THR A 245 -11.08 -5.90 2.43
C THR A 245 -11.47 -4.56 3.06
N PHE A 246 -12.18 -3.72 2.31
CA PHE A 246 -12.72 -2.46 2.84
C PHE A 246 -13.51 -2.68 4.14
N THR A 247 -14.45 -3.64 4.19
CA THR A 247 -15.22 -3.95 5.42
C THR A 247 -14.38 -4.47 6.57
N GLU A 248 -13.37 -5.31 6.30
CA GLU A 248 -12.44 -5.78 7.32
C GLU A 248 -11.57 -4.64 7.87
N GLY A 249 -11.24 -3.65 7.03
CA GLY A 249 -10.43 -2.48 7.37
C GLY A 249 -11.23 -1.26 7.87
N THR A 250 -12.56 -1.27 7.77
CA THR A 250 -13.46 -0.15 8.13
C THR A 250 -14.37 -0.41 9.32
N ASN A 251 -14.27 -1.59 9.94
CA ASN A 251 -15.00 -1.87 11.18
C ASN A 251 -14.60 -0.86 12.27
N GLU A 252 -15.51 0.06 12.60
CA GLU A 252 -15.26 1.22 13.48
C GLU A 252 -14.83 0.85 14.90
N GLU A 253 -15.04 -0.40 15.30
CA GLU A 253 -14.59 -0.97 16.57
C GLU A 253 -13.14 -1.45 16.55
N HIS A 254 -12.50 -1.51 15.38
CA HIS A 254 -11.12 -1.92 15.24
C HIS A 254 -10.17 -0.80 15.70
N SER A 255 -9.22 -1.15 16.59
CA SER A 255 -8.27 -0.20 17.20
C SER A 255 -7.54 0.67 16.17
N ASP A 256 -7.14 0.08 15.04
CA ASP A 256 -6.39 0.75 13.98
C ASP A 256 -7.12 1.97 13.40
N ILE A 257 -8.44 1.89 13.17
CA ILE A 257 -9.22 3.01 12.58
C ILE A 257 -9.35 4.15 13.57
N ILE A 258 -9.63 3.81 14.83
CA ILE A 258 -9.72 4.79 15.92
C ILE A 258 -8.39 5.53 16.05
N GLU A 259 -7.28 4.80 15.98
CA GLU A 259 -5.94 5.37 15.99
C GLU A 259 -5.64 6.23 14.76
N ILE A 260 -6.01 5.79 13.55
CA ILE A 260 -5.87 6.56 12.31
C ILE A 260 -6.61 7.89 12.42
N ARG A 261 -7.89 7.85 12.82
CA ARG A 261 -8.75 9.04 12.97
C ARG A 261 -8.22 9.97 14.07
N SER A 262 -7.73 9.43 15.18
CA SER A 262 -7.10 10.21 16.26
C SER A 262 -5.79 10.85 15.79
N THR A 263 -4.98 10.11 15.06
CA THR A 263 -3.68 10.56 14.52
C THR A 263 -3.87 11.69 13.52
N ILE A 264 -4.82 11.58 12.59
CA ILE A 264 -5.03 12.63 11.58
C ILE A 264 -5.60 13.91 12.21
N ARG A 265 -6.48 13.79 13.22
CA ARG A 265 -7.08 14.95 13.92
C ARG A 265 -6.09 15.68 14.81
N SER A 266 -5.14 14.97 15.42
CA SER A 266 -4.10 15.56 16.28
C SER A 266 -2.86 16.04 15.51
N ALA A 267 -2.77 15.72 14.21
CA ALA A 267 -1.62 16.06 13.38
C ALA A 267 -1.46 17.58 13.25
N LYS A 268 -0.26 18.08 13.58
CA LYS A 268 0.08 19.50 13.36
C LYS A 268 0.13 19.88 11.88
N ARG A 269 0.35 18.89 11.00
CA ARG A 269 0.43 19.03 9.54
C ARG A 269 0.01 17.72 8.90
N VAL A 270 -0.75 17.80 7.81
CA VAL A 270 -1.13 16.64 7.02
C VAL A 270 -0.53 16.76 5.62
N VAL A 271 0.02 15.66 5.10
CA VAL A 271 0.60 15.59 3.76
C VAL A 271 -0.02 14.42 3.04
N PHE A 272 -0.62 14.64 1.87
CA PHE A 272 -1.16 13.61 0.97
C PHE A 272 -0.25 13.46 -0.25
N LEU A 273 0.28 12.26 -0.47
CA LEU A 273 1.14 11.92 -1.59
C LEU A 273 0.47 10.87 -2.48
N GLY A 274 0.26 11.20 -3.76
CA GLY A 274 -0.27 10.26 -4.75
C GLY A 274 -1.62 9.63 -4.37
N PHE A 275 -2.43 10.34 -3.60
CA PHE A 275 -3.69 9.88 -3.06
C PHE A 275 -4.84 10.30 -3.99
N ALA A 276 -5.78 9.40 -4.26
CA ALA A 276 -6.85 9.62 -5.23
C ALA A 276 -8.06 10.39 -4.66
N PHE A 277 -8.09 10.68 -3.35
CA PHE A 277 -9.19 11.39 -2.68
C PHE A 277 -10.58 10.75 -2.89
N ALA A 278 -10.64 9.42 -3.07
CA ALA A 278 -11.90 8.70 -3.09
C ALA A 278 -12.67 8.90 -1.77
N GLU A 279 -13.98 9.10 -1.87
CA GLU A 279 -14.88 9.38 -0.73
C GLU A 279 -14.71 8.34 0.39
N GLN A 280 -14.76 7.05 0.05
CA GLN A 280 -14.56 5.94 0.99
C GLN A 280 -13.25 6.04 1.79
N ASN A 281 -12.16 6.48 1.16
CA ASN A 281 -10.86 6.61 1.84
C ASN A 281 -10.84 7.83 2.75
N LEU A 282 -11.51 8.92 2.37
CA LEU A 282 -11.66 10.10 3.21
C LEU A 282 -12.54 9.80 4.43
N GLU A 283 -13.64 9.06 4.26
CA GLU A 283 -14.51 8.60 5.35
C GLU A 283 -13.77 7.67 6.33
N LEU A 284 -12.88 6.81 5.82
CA LEU A 284 -12.01 6.01 6.67
C LEU A 284 -11.14 6.91 7.56
N LEU A 285 -10.52 7.92 6.96
CA LEU A 285 -9.58 8.83 7.65
C LEU A 285 -10.26 9.77 8.66
N TYR A 286 -11.42 10.34 8.32
CA TYR A 286 -12.05 11.42 9.09
C TYR A 286 -13.36 11.01 9.78
N GLY A 287 -13.98 9.92 9.34
CA GLY A 287 -15.35 9.53 9.68
C GLY A 287 -16.38 10.20 8.76
N SER A 288 -17.60 9.68 8.73
CA SER A 288 -18.69 10.23 7.91
C SER A 288 -19.34 11.49 8.49
N ASN A 289 -19.01 11.84 9.75
CA ASN A 289 -19.55 13.03 10.41
C ASN A 289 -18.53 14.17 10.38
N LYS A 290 -18.97 15.34 9.87
CA LYS A 290 -18.17 16.57 9.91
C LYS A 290 -17.78 16.89 11.35
N PRO A 291 -16.49 17.12 11.65
CA PRO A 291 -16.07 17.46 13.00
C PRO A 291 -16.70 18.78 13.44
N ALA A 292 -17.12 18.83 14.71
CA ALA A 292 -17.71 20.03 15.31
C ALA A 292 -16.72 21.21 15.40
N THR A 293 -15.41 20.92 15.34
CA THR A 293 -14.33 21.91 15.45
C THR A 293 -13.59 22.07 14.12
N ALA A 294 -13.40 23.32 13.72
CA ALA A 294 -12.56 23.66 12.58
C ALA A 294 -11.09 23.31 12.88
N LEU A 295 -10.42 22.68 11.91
CA LEU A 295 -8.98 22.38 11.99
C LEU A 295 -8.18 23.48 11.29
N SER A 296 -7.15 23.99 11.98
CA SER A 296 -6.22 25.01 11.47
C SER A 296 -4.90 24.44 10.97
N SER A 297 -4.66 23.13 11.11
CA SER A 297 -3.48 22.46 10.61
C SER A 297 -3.36 22.61 9.09
N PRO A 298 -2.18 22.96 8.55
CA PRO A 298 -1.98 23.00 7.11
C PRO A 298 -2.01 21.60 6.51
N VAL A 299 -2.67 21.50 5.35
CA VAL A 299 -2.76 20.30 4.51
C VAL A 299 -2.01 20.57 3.22
N TYR A 300 -1.04 19.72 2.89
CA TYR A 300 -0.31 19.75 1.63
C TYR A 300 -0.62 18.49 0.83
N ALA A 301 -0.94 18.62 -0.44
CA ALA A 301 -1.37 17.49 -1.25
C ALA A 301 -0.88 17.58 -2.69
N THR A 302 -0.51 16.43 -3.26
CA THR A 302 -0.37 16.29 -4.71
C THR A 302 -1.67 15.78 -5.33
N ALA A 303 -2.06 16.36 -6.46
CA ALA A 303 -3.15 15.91 -7.32
C ALA A 303 -2.65 15.80 -8.77
N HIS A 304 -1.46 15.24 -8.96
CA HIS A 304 -0.74 15.29 -10.22
C HIS A 304 -1.58 14.76 -11.40
N GLY A 305 -1.72 15.57 -12.44
CA GLY A 305 -2.49 15.21 -13.64
C GLY A 305 -4.00 15.42 -13.53
N LEU A 306 -4.54 15.85 -12.38
CA LEU A 306 -5.95 16.24 -12.26
C LEU A 306 -6.19 17.67 -12.75
N SER A 307 -7.41 17.92 -13.22
CA SER A 307 -7.82 19.25 -13.66
C SER A 307 -7.93 20.23 -12.48
N ASP A 308 -7.89 21.53 -12.78
CA ASP A 308 -8.14 22.56 -11.76
C ASP A 308 -9.56 22.45 -11.18
N SER A 309 -10.53 22.06 -12.01
CA SER A 309 -11.92 21.82 -11.59
C SER A 309 -12.00 20.71 -10.53
N ASP A 310 -11.39 19.55 -10.80
CA ASP A 310 -11.38 18.44 -9.86
C ASP A 310 -10.62 18.79 -8.58
N THR A 311 -9.54 19.57 -8.71
CA THR A 311 -8.77 20.06 -7.56
C THR A 311 -9.61 20.95 -6.63
N GLN A 312 -10.49 21.80 -7.18
CA GLN A 312 -11.43 22.59 -6.37
C GLN A 312 -12.47 21.73 -5.67
N VAL A 313 -12.96 20.68 -6.35
CA VAL A 313 -13.90 19.71 -5.74
C VAL A 313 -13.21 18.99 -4.57
N ILE A 314 -12.02 18.43 -4.77
CA ILE A 314 -11.25 17.78 -3.71
C ILE A 314 -10.99 18.74 -2.53
N LYS A 315 -10.70 20.01 -2.80
CA LYS A 315 -10.50 21.03 -1.76
C LYS A 315 -11.76 21.24 -0.92
N LYS A 316 -12.93 21.27 -1.57
CA LYS A 316 -14.23 21.38 -0.91
C LYS A 316 -14.53 20.11 -0.10
N ASP A 317 -14.36 18.94 -0.68
CA ASP A 317 -14.63 17.66 -0.02
C ASP A 317 -13.76 17.49 1.22
N LEU A 318 -12.47 17.82 1.12
CA LEU A 318 -11.57 17.87 2.28
C LEU A 318 -12.07 18.84 3.35
N HIS A 319 -12.48 20.05 2.97
CA HIS A 319 -13.04 20.99 3.95
C HIS A 319 -14.28 20.42 4.65
N ASP A 320 -15.19 19.82 3.88
CA ASP A 320 -16.46 19.32 4.39
C ASP A 320 -16.30 18.11 5.30
N ILE A 321 -15.45 17.16 4.94
CA ILE A 321 -15.26 15.94 5.73
C ILE A 321 -14.30 16.13 6.92
N SER A 322 -13.24 16.92 6.74
CA SER A 322 -12.17 17.03 7.74
C SER A 322 -12.27 18.27 8.62
N GLY A 323 -13.07 19.28 8.23
CA GLY A 323 -13.14 20.57 8.93
C GLY A 323 -11.92 21.48 8.75
N HIS A 324 -10.93 21.08 7.93
CA HIS A 324 -9.79 21.93 7.58
C HIS A 324 -10.24 23.17 6.83
N GLN A 325 -9.68 24.33 7.19
CA GLN A 325 -10.09 25.59 6.56
C GLN A 325 -9.47 25.74 5.15
N PRO A 326 -10.24 26.20 4.13
CA PRO A 326 -9.75 26.30 2.76
C PRO A 326 -8.43 27.06 2.55
N PRO A 327 -8.10 28.14 3.30
CA PRO A 327 -6.80 28.81 3.17
C PRO A 327 -5.60 27.94 3.54
N ASN A 328 -5.81 26.91 4.38
CA ASN A 328 -4.79 25.99 4.86
C ASN A 328 -4.69 24.70 4.02
N ILE A 329 -5.53 24.56 2.99
CA ILE A 329 -5.54 23.40 2.08
C ILE A 329 -4.79 23.79 0.80
N HIS A 330 -3.59 23.24 0.64
CA HIS A 330 -2.68 23.45 -0.48
C HIS A 330 -2.61 22.17 -1.34
N ILE A 331 -3.37 22.15 -2.43
CA ILE A 331 -3.33 21.05 -3.41
C ILE A 331 -2.56 21.52 -4.64
N ARG A 332 -1.60 20.71 -5.11
CA ARG A 332 -0.76 20.97 -6.28
C ARG A 332 -0.95 19.86 -7.30
N ASN A 333 -1.60 20.17 -8.42
CA ASN A 333 -1.78 19.25 -9.56
C ASN A 333 -0.61 19.32 -10.58
N ASP A 334 0.26 20.32 -10.45
CA ASP A 334 1.44 20.54 -11.26
C ASP A 334 2.70 19.81 -10.74
N LEU A 335 2.68 19.35 -9.49
CA LEU A 335 3.85 18.73 -8.84
C LEU A 335 3.68 17.22 -8.66
N THR A 336 4.79 16.49 -8.83
CA THR A 336 4.92 15.10 -8.38
C THR A 336 5.05 15.02 -6.85
N CYS A 337 5.03 13.82 -6.27
CA CYS A 337 5.21 13.63 -4.82
C CYS A 337 6.57 14.17 -4.36
N ALA A 338 7.63 13.87 -5.11
CA ALA A 338 8.97 14.43 -4.86
C ALA A 338 8.98 15.97 -4.99
N GLY A 339 8.27 16.49 -6.00
CA GLY A 339 8.12 17.92 -6.23
C GLY A 339 7.50 18.63 -5.03
N LEU A 340 6.41 18.07 -4.48
CA LEU A 340 5.71 18.63 -3.32
C LEU A 340 6.61 18.68 -2.08
N LEU A 341 7.31 17.60 -1.75
CA LEU A 341 8.19 17.56 -0.58
C LEU A 341 9.36 18.54 -0.71
N ARG A 342 9.87 18.76 -1.92
CA ARG A 342 10.92 19.76 -2.18
C ARG A 342 10.40 21.19 -2.06
N GLU A 343 9.23 21.48 -2.64
CA GLU A 343 8.58 22.80 -2.57
C GLU A 343 8.31 23.21 -1.11
N TYR A 344 7.68 22.31 -0.35
CA TYR A 344 7.27 22.58 1.03
C TYR A 344 8.29 22.12 2.07
N GLY A 345 9.52 21.77 1.68
CA GLY A 345 10.51 21.15 2.57
C GLY A 345 10.78 21.94 3.85
N ARG A 346 10.77 23.28 3.78
CA ARG A 346 10.91 24.15 4.97
C ARG A 346 9.70 24.08 5.91
N SER A 347 8.50 24.05 5.35
CA SER A 347 7.24 23.95 6.10
C SER A 347 7.05 22.55 6.70
N LEU A 348 7.61 21.54 6.04
CA LEU A 348 7.51 20.13 6.44
C LEU A 348 8.64 19.67 7.37
N LYS A 349 9.57 20.56 7.75
CA LYS A 349 10.61 20.21 8.73
C LYS A 349 10.02 19.61 9.99
N ILE A 350 10.54 18.45 10.35
CA ILE A 350 10.25 17.78 11.61
C ILE A 350 11.16 18.46 12.64
N ARG A 351 10.61 19.00 13.73
CA ARG A 351 11.39 19.65 14.80
C ARG A 351 11.44 18.79 16.03
#